data_AF-A0A6H0ITU0-F1
#
_entry.id   AF-A0A6H0ITU0-F1
#
_cell.length_a   1.000
_cell.length_b   1.000
_cell.length_c   1.000
_cell.angle_alpha   90.00
_cell.angle_beta   90.00
_cell.angle_gamma   90.00
#
_symmetry.space_group_name_H-M   'P 1'
#
loop_
_entity.id
_entity.type
_entity.pdbx_description
1 polymer ?
#
loop_
_entity_poly.entity_id
_entity_poly.type
_entity_poly.pdbx_seq_one_letter_code
_entity_poly.pdbx_strand_id
1 'polypeptide(L)'
;MAHPWSLAAVKERVRTLDWEMQELNEEMHALVREFKETWSPPWPAHPALCPGRSEAPTLIKWRPKGSMGQGQSTVHFTNDRLQEKLAEAEVPTSARLAWIELDRRIQVVNAKARLAHYERRRLRDYMAHVQQLNALEKSLKSAR
;
A
#
# COMPACT_ATOMS: atom_id res chain seq x y z
N MET A 1 -8.67 -10.73 -31.96
CA MET A 1 -8.16 -10.07 -30.75
C MET A 1 -9.30 -9.99 -29.75
N ALA A 2 -9.14 -10.52 -28.53
CA ALA A 2 -10.17 -10.41 -27.49
C ALA A 2 -10.31 -8.94 -27.09
N HIS A 3 -11.56 -8.47 -26.92
CA HIS A 3 -11.80 -7.10 -26.48
C HIS A 3 -11.16 -6.89 -25.09
N PRO A 4 -10.35 -5.84 -24.87
CA PRO A 4 -9.63 -5.63 -23.60
C PRO A 4 -10.57 -5.51 -22.41
N TRP A 5 -11.84 -5.14 -22.66
CA TRP A 5 -12.89 -5.03 -21.66
C TRP A 5 -13.85 -6.23 -21.59
N SER A 6 -13.52 -7.35 -22.24
CA SER A 6 -14.29 -8.58 -22.04
C SER A 6 -14.18 -9.05 -20.58
N LEU A 7 -15.23 -9.68 -20.03
CA LEU A 7 -15.19 -10.21 -18.66
C LEU A 7 -14.04 -11.18 -18.42
N ALA A 8 -13.63 -11.93 -19.45
CA ALA A 8 -12.47 -12.82 -19.38
C ALA A 8 -11.15 -12.03 -19.24
N ALA A 9 -10.95 -11.00 -20.06
CA ALA A 9 -9.76 -10.14 -19.98
C ALA A 9 -9.68 -9.39 -18.65
N VAL A 10 -10.82 -8.86 -18.17
CA VAL A 10 -10.88 -8.18 -16.86
C VAL A 10 -10.58 -9.15 -15.72
N LYS A 11 -11.14 -10.37 -15.74
CA LYS A 11 -10.81 -11.41 -14.76
C LYS A 11 -9.32 -11.71 -14.73
N GLU A 12 -8.70 -11.81 -15.89
CA GLU A 12 -7.27 -12.08 -15.98
C GLU A 12 -6.45 -10.93 -15.42
N ARG A 13 -6.78 -9.67 -15.77
CA ARG A 13 -6.12 -8.50 -15.19
C ARG A 13 -6.25 -8.43 -13.67
N VAL A 14 -7.41 -8.78 -13.11
CA VAL A 14 -7.60 -8.86 -11.65
C VAL A 14 -6.66 -9.90 -11.03
N ARG A 15 -6.47 -11.07 -11.65
CA ARG A 15 -5.52 -12.08 -11.17
C ARG A 15 -4.08 -11.59 -11.24
N THR A 16 -3.69 -10.93 -12.33
CA THR A 16 -2.37 -10.31 -12.44
C THR A 16 -2.15 -9.29 -11.32
N LEU A 17 -3.14 -8.44 -11.05
CA LEU A 17 -3.07 -7.45 -9.97
C LEU A 17 -2.99 -8.11 -8.58
N ASP A 18 -3.69 -9.24 -8.35
CA ASP A 18 -3.58 -9.99 -7.10
C ASP A 18 -2.14 -10.49 -6.88
N TRP A 19 -1.45 -10.93 -7.94
CA TRP A 19 -0.05 -11.34 -7.89
C TRP A 19 0.92 -10.16 -7.74
N GLU A 20 0.77 -9.09 -8.53
CA GLU A 20 1.56 -7.85 -8.40
C GLU A 20 1.48 -7.29 -6.97
N MET A 21 0.30 -7.34 -6.35
CA MET A 21 0.11 -6.90 -4.96
C MET A 21 0.84 -7.78 -3.94
N GLN A 22 0.97 -9.08 -4.19
CA GLN A 22 1.76 -9.97 -3.34
C GLN A 22 3.24 -9.62 -3.42
N GLU A 23 3.78 -9.43 -4.63
CA GLU A 23 5.18 -9.03 -4.82
C GLU A 23 5.48 -7.68 -4.14
N LEU A 24 4.58 -6.70 -4.30
CA LEU A 24 4.71 -5.40 -3.65
C LEU A 24 4.69 -5.53 -2.12
N ASN A 25 3.90 -6.45 -1.56
CA ASN A 25 3.91 -6.70 -0.12
C ASN A 25 5.25 -7.32 0.32
N GLU A 26 5.81 -8.25 -0.43
CA GLU A 26 7.13 -8.83 -0.17
C GLU A 26 8.25 -7.77 -0.25
N GLU A 27 8.21 -6.88 -1.24
CA GLU A 27 9.11 -5.73 -1.37
C GLU A 27 8.99 -4.80 -0.16
N MET A 28 7.77 -4.53 0.31
CA MET A 28 7.56 -3.72 1.51
C MET A 28 8.16 -4.37 2.76
N HIS A 29 7.97 -5.68 2.93
CA HIS A 29 8.57 -6.44 4.03
C HIS A 29 10.11 -6.38 3.95
N ALA A 30 10.68 -6.47 2.75
CA ALA A 30 12.12 -6.37 2.53
C ALA A 30 12.67 -4.99 2.96
N LEU A 31 12.02 -3.89 2.60
CA LEU A 31 12.44 -2.54 3.01
C LEU A 31 12.40 -2.32 4.53
N VAL A 32 11.35 -2.82 5.19
CA VAL A 32 11.25 -2.72 6.66
C VAL A 32 12.31 -3.57 7.34
N ARG A 33 12.63 -4.74 6.79
CA ARG A 33 13.69 -5.62 7.29
C ARG A 33 15.07 -5.00 7.09
N GLU A 34 15.35 -4.46 5.91
CA GLU A 34 16.60 -3.74 5.60
C GLU A 34 16.88 -2.66 6.65
N PHE A 35 15.87 -1.86 7.03
CA PHE A 35 16.03 -0.88 8.10
C PHE A 35 16.42 -1.50 9.43
N LYS A 36 15.72 -2.55 9.86
CA LYS A 36 15.94 -3.19 11.16
C LYS A 36 17.28 -3.91 11.27
N GLU A 37 17.79 -4.40 10.15
CA GLU A 37 19.10 -5.05 10.06
C GLU A 37 20.24 -4.03 9.99
N THR A 38 20.00 -2.86 9.37
CA THR A 38 21.02 -1.81 9.20
C THR A 38 21.19 -0.95 10.46
N TRP A 39 20.10 -0.64 11.17
CA TRP A 39 20.13 0.25 12.34
C TRP A 39 19.64 -0.46 13.60
N SER A 40 20.39 -0.35 14.69
CA SER A 40 20.03 -0.97 15.97
C SER A 40 19.08 -0.10 16.82
N PRO A 41 18.18 -0.70 17.60
CA PRO A 41 17.35 0.02 18.55
C PRO A 41 18.18 0.61 19.71
N PRO A 42 17.68 1.63 20.44
CA PRO A 42 16.33 2.18 20.35
C PRO A 42 16.17 3.19 19.20
N TRP A 43 15.21 2.96 18.31
CA TRP A 43 14.93 3.88 17.22
C TRP A 43 14.03 5.04 17.67
N PRO A 44 14.41 6.32 17.44
CA PRO A 44 13.52 7.47 17.66
C PRO A 44 12.35 7.49 16.67
N ALA A 45 12.49 6.83 15.52
CA ALA A 45 11.41 6.46 14.63
C ALA A 45 11.83 5.28 13.75
N HIS A 46 10.87 4.51 13.25
CA HIS A 46 11.13 3.40 12.32
C HIS A 46 10.00 3.26 11.27
N PRO A 47 10.30 2.75 10.07
CA PRO A 47 9.28 2.34 9.12
C PRO A 47 8.58 1.07 9.63
N ALA A 48 7.26 1.02 9.44
CA ALA A 48 6.46 -0.14 9.81
C ALA A 48 5.32 -0.35 8.82
N LEU A 49 4.94 -1.61 8.63
CA LEU A 49 3.75 -1.98 7.87
C LEU A 49 2.50 -1.53 8.63
N CYS A 50 1.65 -0.81 7.92
CA CYS A 50 0.37 -0.32 8.41
C CYS A 50 -0.73 -0.96 7.55
N PRO A 51 -1.42 -1.99 8.06
CA PRO A 51 -2.57 -2.56 7.39
C PRO A 51 -3.63 -1.47 7.13
N GLY A 52 -4.19 -1.47 5.93
CA GLY A 52 -5.32 -0.62 5.61
C GLY A 52 -6.59 -1.05 6.36
N ARG A 53 -7.52 -0.11 6.57
CA ARG A 53 -8.89 -0.43 7.01
C ARG A 53 -9.77 -0.65 5.79
N SER A 54 -10.78 -1.50 5.90
CA SER A 54 -11.90 -1.65 4.95
C SER A 54 -11.50 -1.42 3.49
N GLU A 55 -10.67 -2.33 2.95
CA GLU A 55 -10.21 -2.30 1.55
C GLU A 55 -9.16 -1.21 1.22
N ALA A 56 -8.30 -0.83 2.15
CA ALA A 56 -7.07 -0.10 1.80
C ALA A 56 -5.88 -1.06 1.75
N PRO A 57 -4.91 -0.85 0.84
CA PRO A 57 -3.70 -1.67 0.82
C PRO A 57 -2.89 -1.47 2.09
N THR A 58 -2.13 -2.50 2.47
CA THR A 58 -1.04 -2.34 3.43
C THR A 58 0.01 -1.39 2.83
N LEU A 59 0.52 -0.48 3.65
CA LEU A 59 1.53 0.50 3.25
C LEU A 59 2.61 0.61 4.34
N ILE A 60 3.81 1.01 3.97
CA ILE A 60 4.83 1.39 4.94
C ILE A 60 4.60 2.83 5.37
N LYS A 61 4.64 3.08 6.68
CA LYS A 61 4.63 4.42 7.25
C LYS A 61 5.64 4.55 8.38
N TRP A 62 6.11 5.76 8.64
CA TRP A 62 7.00 6.02 9.77
C TRP A 62 6.22 6.07 11.08
N ARG A 63 6.74 5.42 12.11
CA ARG A 63 6.22 5.43 13.48
C ARG A 63 7.27 6.07 14.39
N PRO A 64 7.00 7.25 14.96
CA PRO A 64 7.85 7.85 15.98
C PRO A 64 7.82 7.06 17.30
N LYS A 65 8.92 7.06 18.04
CA LYS A 65 9.02 6.49 19.40
C LYS A 65 8.08 7.25 20.35
N GLY A 66 7.48 6.51 21.30
CA GLY A 66 6.61 7.06 22.35
C GLY A 66 5.12 7.10 22.01
N SER A 67 4.69 6.72 20.79
CA SER A 67 3.27 6.48 20.50
C SER A 67 2.83 5.10 21.05
N MET A 68 2.73 4.99 22.38
CA MET A 68 2.21 3.81 23.08
C MET A 68 0.70 3.97 23.31
N GLY A 69 -0.12 3.18 22.62
CA GLY A 69 -1.58 3.16 22.78
C GLY A 69 -2.33 2.74 21.51
N GLN A 70 -3.58 2.28 21.66
CA GLN A 70 -4.48 1.99 20.53
C GLN A 70 -4.66 3.27 19.69
N GLY A 71 -4.13 3.26 18.46
CA GLY A 71 -4.13 4.42 17.56
C GLY A 71 -2.74 4.98 17.24
N GLN A 72 -1.73 4.11 17.07
CA GLN A 72 -0.36 4.50 16.71
C GLN A 72 -0.34 5.55 15.58
N SER A 73 0.15 6.75 15.89
CA SER A 73 0.30 7.82 14.91
C SER A 73 1.37 7.43 13.91
N THR A 74 0.94 7.24 12.67
CA THR A 74 1.85 7.02 11.54
C THR A 74 1.97 8.32 10.78
N VAL A 75 3.19 8.65 10.36
CA VAL A 75 3.50 9.90 9.67
C VAL A 75 4.33 9.63 8.42
N HIS A 76 4.40 10.64 7.56
CA HIS A 76 5.39 10.69 6.48
C HIS A 76 6.75 11.07 7.05
N PHE A 77 7.83 10.68 6.37
CA PHE A 77 9.17 11.08 6.82
C PHE A 77 9.30 12.60 6.84
N THR A 78 8.68 13.30 5.89
CA THR A 78 8.67 14.77 5.78
C THR A 78 7.82 15.49 6.84
N ASN A 79 7.27 14.79 7.83
CA ASN A 79 6.50 15.43 8.88
C ASN A 79 7.42 16.25 9.82
N ASP A 80 7.12 17.53 10.03
CA ASP A 80 7.94 18.43 10.82
C ASP A 80 8.21 17.91 12.24
N ARG A 81 7.17 17.43 12.93
CA ARG A 81 7.31 16.84 14.29
C ARG A 81 8.17 15.59 14.30
N LEU A 82 8.19 14.81 13.22
CA LEU A 82 9.13 13.70 13.11
C LEU A 82 10.56 14.24 12.98
N GLN A 83 10.78 15.25 12.13
CA GLN A 83 12.11 15.83 11.92
C GLN A 83 12.66 16.50 13.19
N GLU A 84 11.81 17.18 13.97
CA GLU A 84 12.13 17.70 15.30
C GLU A 84 12.59 16.57 16.23
N LYS A 85 11.81 15.48 16.34
CA LYS A 85 12.18 14.30 17.15
C LYS A 85 13.49 13.66 16.74
N LEU A 86 13.79 13.60 15.44
CA LEU A 86 15.07 13.07 14.95
C LEU A 86 16.23 14.00 15.31
N ALA A 87 16.01 15.31 15.35
CA ALA A 87 17.00 16.28 15.79
C ALA A 87 17.21 16.22 17.31
N GLU A 88 16.14 16.15 18.11
CA GLU A 88 16.19 15.97 19.57
C GLU A 88 16.90 14.68 19.97
N ALA A 89 16.72 13.61 19.20
CA ALA A 89 17.40 12.33 19.41
C ALA A 89 18.82 12.30 18.83
N GLU A 90 19.33 13.44 18.35
CA GLU A 90 20.68 13.62 17.81
C GLU A 90 21.05 12.59 16.73
N VAL A 91 20.09 12.21 15.88
CA VAL A 91 20.33 11.22 14.81
C VAL A 91 21.37 11.78 13.84
N PRO A 92 22.50 11.08 13.60
CA PRO A 92 23.57 11.57 12.74
C PRO A 92 23.05 11.93 11.34
N THR A 93 23.59 13.02 10.76
CA THR A 93 23.20 13.48 9.42
C THR A 93 23.35 12.39 8.36
N SER A 94 24.40 11.57 8.44
CA SER A 94 24.60 10.42 7.54
C SER A 94 23.47 9.40 7.63
N ALA A 95 23.00 9.08 8.84
CA ALA A 95 21.86 8.19 9.05
C ALA A 95 20.56 8.83 8.52
N ARG A 96 20.35 10.12 8.77
CA ARG A 96 19.17 10.84 8.24
C ARG A 96 19.12 10.84 6.71
N LEU A 97 20.26 11.04 6.05
CA LEU A 97 20.37 10.97 4.59
C LEU A 97 20.04 9.56 4.06
N ALA A 98 20.55 8.52 4.73
CA ALA A 98 20.22 7.14 4.38
C ALA A 98 18.72 6.83 4.59
N TRP A 99 18.11 7.37 5.65
CA TRP A 99 16.67 7.20 5.91
C TRP A 99 15.80 7.95 4.90
N ILE A 100 16.24 9.09 4.39
CA ILE A 100 15.58 9.79 3.28
C ILE A 100 15.58 8.92 2.02
N GLU A 101 16.72 8.30 1.70
CA GLU A 101 16.81 7.43 0.52
C GLU A 101 15.90 6.19 0.67
N LEU A 102 15.86 5.61 1.87
CA LEU A 102 14.90 4.56 2.18
C LEU A 102 13.45 5.05 2.03
N ASP A 103 13.12 6.25 2.51
CA ASP A 103 11.76 6.80 2.38
C ASP A 103 11.36 7.00 0.91
N ARG A 104 12.28 7.43 0.04
CA ARG A 104 11.99 7.52 -1.41
C ARG A 104 11.59 6.18 -1.98
N ARG A 105 12.32 5.11 -1.66
CA ARG A 105 11.98 3.73 -2.07
C ARG A 105 10.64 3.29 -1.49
N ILE A 106 10.38 3.62 -0.22
CA ILE A 106 9.08 3.40 0.43
C ILE A 106 7.94 4.11 -0.33
N GLN A 107 8.11 5.36 -0.73
CA GLN A 107 7.06 6.10 -1.44
C GLN A 107 6.77 5.46 -2.81
N VAL A 108 7.78 4.96 -3.52
CA VAL A 108 7.61 4.25 -4.80
C VAL A 108 6.77 2.99 -4.60
N VAL A 109 7.15 2.10 -3.68
CA VAL A 109 6.40 0.85 -3.47
C VAL A 109 4.98 1.11 -2.94
N ASN A 110 4.81 2.11 -2.06
CA ASN A 110 3.49 2.54 -1.57
C ASN A 110 2.60 3.06 -2.71
N ALA A 111 3.16 3.84 -3.64
CA ALA A 111 2.42 4.36 -4.79
C ALA A 111 1.96 3.23 -5.71
N LYS A 112 2.86 2.29 -6.04
CA LYS A 112 2.52 1.10 -6.84
C LYS A 112 1.41 0.29 -6.19
N ALA A 113 1.50 0.02 -4.88
CA ALA A 113 0.48 -0.74 -4.15
C ALA A 113 -0.87 -0.03 -4.13
N ARG A 114 -0.90 1.30 -3.98
CA ARG A 114 -2.14 2.09 -4.09
C ARG A 114 -2.77 1.98 -5.46
N LEU A 115 -1.97 2.11 -6.53
CA LEU A 115 -2.46 2.04 -7.91
C LEU A 115 -3.01 0.65 -8.24
N ALA A 116 -2.24 -0.41 -7.94
CA ALA A 116 -2.66 -1.79 -8.17
C ALA A 116 -3.96 -2.11 -7.40
N HIS A 117 -4.02 -1.71 -6.13
CA HIS A 117 -5.22 -1.88 -5.32
C HIS A 117 -6.43 -1.12 -5.91
N TYR A 118 -6.24 0.14 -6.31
CA TYR A 118 -7.31 0.95 -6.88
C TYR A 118 -7.84 0.35 -8.18
N GLU A 119 -6.95 -0.03 -9.09
CA GLU A 119 -7.30 -0.67 -10.36
C GLU A 119 -8.10 -1.96 -10.10
N ARG A 120 -7.58 -2.84 -9.23
CA ARG A 120 -8.22 -4.10 -8.86
C ARG A 120 -9.64 -3.88 -8.35
N ARG A 121 -9.83 -2.90 -7.45
CA ARG A 121 -11.15 -2.56 -6.92
C ARG A 121 -12.10 -2.14 -8.04
N ARG A 122 -11.67 -1.24 -8.92
CA ARG A 122 -12.51 -0.75 -10.02
C ARG A 122 -12.86 -1.84 -11.03
N LEU A 123 -11.95 -2.76 -11.32
CA LEU A 123 -12.23 -3.89 -12.20
C LEU A 123 -13.23 -4.87 -11.57
N ARG A 124 -13.17 -5.10 -10.26
CA ARG A 124 -14.16 -5.91 -9.53
C ARG A 124 -15.54 -5.25 -9.52
N ASP A 125 -15.60 -3.95 -9.23
CA ASP A 125 -16.84 -3.16 -9.30
C ASP A 125 -17.48 -3.26 -10.70
N TYR A 126 -16.66 -3.08 -11.75
CA TYR A 126 -17.10 -3.20 -13.14
C TYR A 126 -17.67 -4.59 -13.44
N MET A 127 -16.95 -5.67 -13.08
CA MET A 127 -17.42 -7.04 -13.31
C MET A 127 -18.75 -7.31 -12.61
N ALA A 128 -18.90 -6.88 -11.36
CA ALA A 128 -20.13 -7.04 -10.61
C ALA A 128 -21.30 -6.31 -11.29
N HIS A 129 -21.07 -5.09 -11.77
CA HIS A 129 -22.09 -4.32 -12.47
C HIS A 129 -22.52 -4.96 -13.79
N VAL A 130 -21.57 -5.43 -14.61
CA VAL A 130 -21.90 -6.15 -15.86
C VAL A 130 -22.69 -7.43 -15.58
N GLN A 131 -22.36 -8.17 -14.52
CA GLN A 131 -23.14 -9.35 -14.12
C GLN A 131 -24.57 -9.00 -13.72
N GLN A 132 -24.77 -7.90 -12.99
CA GLN A 132 -26.10 -7.41 -12.64
C GLN A 132 -26.91 -7.01 -13.89
N LEU A 133 -26.30 -6.32 -14.86
CA LEU A 133 -26.95 -5.96 -16.12
C LEU A 133 -27.36 -7.20 -16.92
N ASN A 134 -26.48 -8.20 -17.03
CA ASN A 134 -26.79 -9.46 -17.71
C ASN A 134 -27.95 -10.22 -17.04
N ALA A 135 -28.00 -10.21 -15.70
CA ALA A 135 -29.09 -10.84 -14.96
C ALA A 135 -30.42 -10.10 -15.18
N LEU A 136 -30.40 -8.77 -15.18
CA LEU A 136 -31.57 -7.93 -15.48
C LEU A 136 -32.08 -8.18 -16.90
N GLU A 137 -31.19 -8.19 -17.89
CA GLU A 137 -31.54 -8.46 -19.28
C GLU A 137 -32.21 -9.84 -19.44
N LYS A 138 -31.65 -10.87 -18.81
CA LYS A 138 -32.22 -12.21 -18.82
C LYS A 138 -33.62 -12.23 -18.22
N SER A 139 -33.82 -11.57 -17.06
CA SER A 139 -35.12 -11.49 -16.41
C SER A 139 -36.17 -10.81 -17.28
N LEU A 140 -35.80 -9.74 -18.00
CA LEU A 140 -36.72 -9.01 -18.87
C LEU A 140 -37.07 -9.80 -20.14
N LYS A 141 -36.11 -10.55 -20.70
CA LYS A 141 -36.34 -11.41 -21.87
C LYS A 141 -37.22 -12.61 -21.55
N SER A 142 -37.12 -13.19 -20.34
CA SER A 142 -37.94 -14.34 -19.92
C SER A 142 -39.37 -13.97 -19.49
N ALA A 143 -39.66 -12.68 -19.30
CA ALA A 143 -41.00 -12.18 -18.96
C ALA A 143 -41.85 -11.81 -20.19
N ARG A 144 -41.31 -12.02 -21.40
CA ARG A 144 -42.00 -11.91 -22.69
C ARG A 144 -42.21 -13.29 -23.28
#